data_AF-A0A815TCA2-F1
#
_entry.id   AF-A0A815TCA2-F1
#
_cell.length_a   1.000
_cell.length_b   1.000
_cell.length_c   1.000
_cell.angle_alpha   90.00
_cell.angle_beta   90.00
_cell.angle_gamma   90.00
#
_symmetry.space_group_name_H-M   'P 1'
#
loop_
_entity.id
_entity.type
_entity.pdbx_description
1 polymer ?
#
loop_
_entity_poly.entity_id
_entity_poly.type
_entity_poly.pdbx_seq_one_letter_code
_entity_poly.pdbx_strand_id
1 'polypeptide(L)'
;MYPYVLLVLFVLLLAEISIKNLATAKEQNSNDIHLEAPHLSDRTESNRPPIKPSTNVPQKKIKQKISNTKNKINPCKGTYVRTNGTTCGLKEIMIGRCYEYQFVKYPSATNQHNIKNCTALYETFESAVRYKSHCNMNMSTYKDYFDLALAGVHVINRAMFWSGTYAVTHAYSGSGLNYITLEDTLAAAMVNGLVWCGNENHTEGFDFNSCPNNCKDNRWADLAFWGLASKTFAQLAAGEIFVILNGSQLHGRSAFRNNSYFSDFELPNFRRHGEYRVTKINALVLHSPDEKVMERCGEKSLRLLEDLITNNGFEYACKDDPEELILIMCGNQWEARECQIARRVLRQAWDTKLYGTSNSNQKSLSLLMIFYFFLIKIVVFNNKV
;
A
#
# COMPACT_ATOMS: atom_id res chain seq x y z
N MET A 1 34.56 38.99 12.30
CA MET A 1 34.99 38.34 11.05
C MET A 1 35.50 36.89 11.23
N TYR A 2 35.14 36.16 12.30
CA TYR A 2 35.63 34.79 12.52
C TYR A 2 34.64 33.70 13.02
N PRO A 3 33.31 33.90 13.18
CA PRO A 3 32.43 32.77 13.52
C PRO A 3 32.10 31.88 12.31
N TYR A 4 32.01 32.45 11.11
CA TYR A 4 31.69 31.70 9.88
C TYR A 4 32.85 30.81 9.40
N VAL A 5 34.10 31.23 9.61
CA VAL A 5 35.28 30.45 9.24
C VAL A 5 35.41 29.20 10.13
N LEU A 6 35.14 29.35 11.42
CA LEU A 6 35.10 28.22 12.36
C LEU A 6 33.94 27.25 12.04
N LEU A 7 32.76 27.75 11.67
CA LEU A 7 31.63 26.91 11.27
C LEU A 7 31.95 26.10 10.02
N VAL A 8 32.59 26.72 9.01
CA VAL A 8 33.00 26.04 7.77
C VAL A 8 34.08 25.00 8.05
N LEU A 9 35.08 25.31 8.88
CA LEU A 9 36.10 24.35 9.29
C LEU A 9 35.51 23.17 10.08
N PHE A 10 34.51 23.41 10.93
CA PHE A 10 33.82 22.37 11.69
C PHE A 10 33.01 21.44 10.77
N VAL A 11 32.30 22.00 9.78
CA VAL A 11 31.56 21.22 8.77
C VAL A 11 32.51 20.41 7.88
N LEU A 12 33.67 20.96 7.50
CA LEU A 12 34.70 20.24 6.75
C LEU A 12 35.30 19.07 7.56
N LEU A 13 35.53 19.27 8.86
CA LEU A 13 36.04 18.22 9.74
C LEU A 13 35.02 17.07 9.91
N LEU A 14 33.74 17.40 10.05
CA LEU A 14 32.66 16.40 10.14
C LEU A 14 32.51 15.61 8.83
N ALA A 15 32.69 16.25 7.68
CA ALA A 15 32.66 15.59 6.38
C ALA A 15 33.82 14.59 6.22
N GLU A 16 35.04 14.95 6.64
CA GLU A 16 36.20 14.03 6.60
C GLU A 16 36.02 12.81 7.52
N ILE A 17 35.46 13.01 8.71
CA ILE A 17 35.16 11.91 9.65
C ILE A 17 34.11 10.96 9.05
N SER A 18 33.06 11.51 8.42
CA SER A 18 32.00 10.70 7.82
C SER A 18 32.48 9.89 6.61
N ILE A 19 33.41 10.43 5.81
CA ILE A 19 34.01 9.73 4.67
C ILE A 19 34.94 8.59 5.14
N LYS A 20 35.75 8.83 6.19
CA LYS A 20 36.60 7.78 6.79
C LYS A 20 35.78 6.62 7.37
N ASN A 21 34.66 6.92 8.03
CA ASN A 21 33.77 5.90 8.59
C ASN A 21 33.05 5.06 7.51
N LEU A 22 32.73 5.64 6.36
CA LEU A 22 32.17 4.90 5.21
C LEU A 22 33.20 3.96 4.56
N ALA A 23 34.48 4.34 4.55
CA ALA A 23 35.56 3.51 4.00
C ALA A 23 35.80 2.27 4.88
N THR A 24 35.82 2.42 6.21
CA THR A 24 35.98 1.31 7.15
C THR A 24 34.77 0.36 7.19
N ALA A 25 33.55 0.86 6.99
CA ALA A 25 32.34 0.03 6.93
C ALA A 25 32.27 -0.84 5.67
N LYS A 26 32.92 -0.43 4.58
CA LYS A 26 32.94 -1.18 3.32
C LYS A 26 33.94 -2.34 3.34
N GLU A 27 34.98 -2.25 4.17
CA GLU A 27 36.02 -3.27 4.32
C GLU A 27 35.59 -4.41 5.27
N GLN A 28 34.72 -4.12 6.25
CA GLN A 28 34.17 -5.14 7.16
C GLN A 28 33.04 -5.98 6.57
N ASN A 29 32.35 -5.50 5.53
CA ASN A 29 31.18 -6.20 4.95
C ASN A 29 31.55 -7.20 3.83
N SER A 30 32.85 -7.42 3.58
CA SER A 30 33.35 -8.33 2.54
C SER A 30 33.82 -9.69 3.07
N ASN A 31 33.79 -9.93 4.39
CA ASN A 31 34.43 -11.10 5.00
C ASN A 31 33.52 -12.01 5.84
N ASP A 32 32.18 -11.92 5.73
CA ASP A 32 31.30 -12.83 6.46
C ASP A 32 30.16 -13.42 5.61
N ILE A 33 29.96 -14.73 5.82
CA ILE A 33 28.89 -15.62 5.36
C ILE A 33 29.20 -16.44 4.09
N HIS A 34 30.12 -17.39 4.25
CA HIS A 34 30.03 -18.73 3.65
C HIS A 34 29.11 -19.59 4.52
N LEU A 35 28.00 -20.11 3.99
CA LEU A 35 27.31 -21.29 4.56
C LEU A 35 26.76 -22.16 3.42
N GLU A 36 27.19 -23.41 3.47
CA GLU A 36 27.09 -24.47 2.47
C GLU A 36 25.66 -24.98 2.25
N ALA A 37 25.33 -25.30 1.00
CA ALA A 37 24.18 -26.12 0.63
C ALA A 37 24.59 -27.60 0.64
N PRO A 38 23.82 -28.51 1.27
CA PRO A 38 24.13 -29.93 1.20
C PRO A 38 23.70 -30.53 -0.14
N HIS A 39 24.68 -31.11 -0.83
CA HIS A 39 24.53 -32.15 -1.83
C HIS A 39 23.66 -33.31 -1.30
N LEU A 40 22.67 -33.76 -2.08
CA LEU A 40 22.24 -35.16 -2.00
C LEU A 40 22.10 -35.75 -3.41
N SER A 41 22.68 -36.94 -3.50
CA SER A 41 23.08 -37.73 -4.66
C SER A 41 21.95 -38.48 -5.36
N ASP A 42 22.23 -38.79 -6.63
CA ASP A 42 21.69 -39.86 -7.46
C ASP A 42 21.19 -41.11 -6.70
N ARG A 43 20.00 -41.58 -7.11
CA ARG A 43 19.66 -43.02 -7.13
C ARG A 43 18.79 -43.38 -8.34
N THR A 44 19.47 -43.95 -9.33
CA THR A 44 19.11 -45.15 -10.11
C THR A 44 17.65 -45.36 -10.55
N GLU A 45 17.49 -45.21 -11.85
CA GLU A 45 16.61 -45.96 -12.75
C GLU A 45 16.44 -47.45 -12.35
N SER A 46 15.19 -47.92 -12.32
CA SER A 46 14.87 -49.35 -12.31
C SER A 46 13.59 -49.61 -13.11
N ASN A 47 13.78 -50.00 -14.37
CA ASN A 47 13.03 -50.98 -15.15
C ASN A 47 11.59 -51.30 -14.72
N ARG A 48 10.61 -50.85 -15.51
CA ARG A 48 9.29 -51.48 -15.62
C ARG A 48 8.86 -51.55 -17.09
N PRO A 49 8.41 -52.71 -17.61
CA PRO A 49 8.11 -52.89 -19.02
C PRO A 49 6.87 -52.09 -19.48
N PRO A 50 6.78 -51.73 -20.77
CA PRO A 50 5.71 -50.89 -21.28
C PRO A 50 4.38 -51.65 -21.28
N ILE A 51 3.43 -51.16 -20.48
CA ILE A 51 2.04 -51.62 -20.49
C ILE A 51 1.38 -51.03 -21.75
N LYS A 52 0.96 -51.92 -22.68
CA LYS A 52 0.11 -51.55 -23.82
C LYS A 52 -1.21 -50.94 -23.32
N PRO A 53 -1.67 -49.81 -23.90
CA PRO A 53 -2.97 -49.25 -23.51
C PRO A 53 -4.10 -50.11 -24.08
N SER A 54 -4.79 -50.83 -23.20
CA SER A 54 -6.04 -51.51 -23.51
C SER A 54 -7.23 -50.60 -23.20
N THR A 55 -8.03 -50.38 -24.25
CA THR A 55 -9.48 -50.09 -24.26
C THR A 55 -10.00 -48.83 -23.55
N ASN A 56 -10.33 -47.83 -24.37
CA ASN A 56 -11.51 -46.95 -24.32
C ASN A 56 -12.19 -46.74 -22.96
N VAL A 57 -11.61 -45.86 -22.14
CA VAL A 57 -12.37 -45.08 -21.15
C VAL A 57 -12.46 -43.64 -21.68
N PRO A 58 -13.64 -43.01 -21.76
CA PRO A 58 -13.75 -41.65 -22.29
C PRO A 58 -12.86 -40.70 -21.49
N GLN A 59 -11.83 -40.12 -22.12
CA GLN A 59 -10.91 -39.17 -21.48
C GLN A 59 -11.65 -38.01 -20.79
N LYS A 60 -12.86 -37.69 -21.27
CA LYS A 60 -13.78 -36.70 -20.67
C LYS A 60 -14.24 -37.10 -19.25
N LYS A 61 -14.57 -38.37 -19.01
CA LYS A 61 -14.96 -38.89 -17.68
C LYS A 61 -13.78 -38.92 -16.72
N ILE A 62 -12.58 -39.25 -17.19
CA ILE A 62 -11.36 -39.24 -16.36
C ILE A 62 -10.97 -37.81 -15.99
N LYS A 63 -10.94 -36.88 -16.94
CA LYS A 63 -10.66 -35.45 -16.67
C LYS A 63 -11.69 -34.86 -15.71
N GLN A 64 -12.98 -35.18 -15.88
CA GLN A 64 -14.03 -34.73 -14.97
C GLN A 64 -13.90 -35.36 -13.57
N LYS A 65 -13.55 -36.64 -13.47
CA LYS A 65 -13.30 -37.31 -12.19
C LYS A 65 -12.08 -36.73 -11.47
N ILE A 66 -10.98 -36.48 -12.18
CA ILE A 66 -9.76 -35.83 -11.65
C ILE A 66 -10.05 -34.39 -11.21
N SER A 67 -10.80 -33.62 -11.99
CA SER A 67 -11.26 -32.27 -11.64
C SER A 67 -12.12 -32.29 -10.37
N ASN A 68 -13.06 -33.22 -10.28
CA ASN A 68 -13.92 -33.40 -9.11
C ASN A 68 -13.15 -33.87 -7.87
N THR A 69 -12.03 -34.59 -8.03
CA THR A 69 -11.17 -34.99 -6.91
C THR A 69 -10.25 -33.84 -6.45
N LYS A 70 -9.70 -33.05 -7.38
CA LYS A 70 -8.92 -31.86 -7.04
C LYS A 70 -9.74 -30.82 -6.26
N ASN A 71 -11.01 -30.64 -6.62
CA ASN A 71 -11.94 -29.76 -5.91
C ASN A 71 -12.35 -30.26 -4.50
N LYS A 72 -11.85 -31.42 -4.04
CA LYS A 72 -12.17 -31.97 -2.70
C LYS A 72 -10.97 -32.05 -1.76
N ILE A 73 -9.76 -31.78 -2.26
CA ILE A 73 -8.53 -31.88 -1.48
C ILE A 73 -8.05 -30.48 -1.18
N ASN A 74 -7.85 -30.18 0.11
CA ASN A 74 -7.23 -28.94 0.54
C ASN A 74 -5.71 -28.98 0.22
N PRO A 75 -5.19 -28.17 -0.71
CA PRO A 75 -3.76 -28.07 -1.02
C PRO A 75 -2.91 -27.55 0.14
N CYS A 76 -3.53 -26.93 1.15
CA CYS A 76 -2.84 -26.46 2.36
C CYS A 76 -2.46 -27.59 3.32
N LYS A 77 -2.97 -28.82 3.13
CA LYS A 77 -2.58 -29.98 3.94
C LYS A 77 -1.22 -30.51 3.48
N GLY A 78 -0.17 -30.14 4.23
CA GLY A 78 1.18 -30.68 4.06
C GLY A 78 2.13 -29.83 3.20
N THR A 79 1.71 -28.66 2.72
CA THR A 79 2.59 -27.72 2.01
C THR A 79 2.17 -26.25 2.21
N TYR A 80 3.14 -25.32 2.24
CA TYR A 80 2.90 -23.86 2.22
C TYR A 80 2.78 -23.34 0.77
N VAL A 81 1.91 -23.96 -0.03
CA VAL A 81 1.72 -23.51 -1.42
C VAL A 81 0.81 -22.30 -1.44
N ARG A 82 1.27 -21.17 -2.00
CA ARG A 82 0.37 -20.09 -2.41
C ARG A 82 -0.53 -20.63 -3.53
N THR A 83 -1.83 -20.59 -3.29
CA THR A 83 -2.84 -20.92 -4.31
C THR A 83 -3.54 -19.64 -4.77
N ASN A 84 -4.28 -19.73 -5.88
CA ASN A 84 -5.20 -18.67 -6.31
C ASN A 84 -6.55 -18.75 -5.57
N GLY A 85 -6.64 -19.60 -4.54
CA GLY A 85 -7.85 -19.81 -3.75
C GLY A 85 -7.73 -19.19 -2.37
N THR A 86 -8.57 -19.68 -1.46
CA THR A 86 -8.59 -19.27 -0.06
C THR A 86 -7.20 -19.41 0.56
N THR A 87 -6.77 -18.39 1.30
CA THR A 87 -5.46 -18.36 1.93
C THR A 87 -5.33 -19.48 2.97
N CYS A 88 -4.26 -20.27 2.88
CA CYS A 88 -3.95 -21.29 3.87
C CYS A 88 -3.73 -20.66 5.26
N GLY A 89 -4.31 -21.27 6.30
CA GLY A 89 -4.23 -20.73 7.66
C GLY A 89 -5.08 -19.48 7.90
N LEU A 90 -6.15 -19.29 7.11
CA LEU A 90 -7.03 -18.12 7.17
C LEU A 90 -7.48 -17.81 8.61
N LYS A 91 -7.87 -18.83 9.38
CA LYS A 91 -8.29 -18.69 10.77
C LYS A 91 -7.20 -18.12 11.66
N GLU A 92 -6.03 -18.76 11.62
CA GLU A 92 -4.88 -18.41 12.46
C GLU A 92 -4.38 -17.00 12.13
N ILE A 93 -4.33 -16.65 10.85
CA ILE A 93 -3.93 -15.32 10.39
C ILE A 93 -4.92 -14.26 10.86
N MET A 94 -6.22 -14.46 10.65
CA MET A 94 -7.25 -13.48 11.02
C MET A 94 -7.29 -13.25 12.54
N ILE A 95 -7.26 -14.33 13.33
CA ILE A 95 -7.25 -14.23 14.79
C ILE A 95 -5.96 -13.56 15.28
N GLY A 96 -4.80 -13.95 14.74
CA GLY A 96 -3.51 -13.33 15.09
C GLY A 96 -3.47 -11.84 14.82
N ARG A 97 -3.95 -11.41 13.64
CA ARG A 97 -4.05 -9.98 13.27
C ARG A 97 -5.03 -9.21 14.15
N CYS A 98 -6.13 -9.84 14.56
CA CYS A 98 -7.07 -9.24 15.50
C CYS A 98 -6.41 -8.96 16.87
N TYR A 99 -5.62 -9.89 17.40
CA TYR A 99 -4.86 -9.66 18.63
C TYR A 99 -3.77 -8.60 18.45
N GLU A 100 -3.01 -8.67 17.36
CA GLU A 100 -1.97 -7.66 17.06
C GLU A 100 -2.57 -6.25 16.98
N TYR A 101 -3.71 -6.10 16.28
CA TYR A 101 -4.42 -4.83 16.17
C TYR A 101 -4.77 -4.26 17.54
N GLN A 102 -5.39 -5.08 18.39
CA GLN A 102 -5.98 -4.61 19.64
C GLN A 102 -4.97 -4.37 20.76
N PHE A 103 -3.87 -5.12 20.79
CA PHE A 103 -2.93 -5.12 21.91
C PHE A 103 -1.54 -4.57 21.57
N VAL A 104 -1.19 -4.46 20.29
CA VAL A 104 0.14 -4.00 19.86
C VAL A 104 0.06 -2.71 19.04
N LYS A 105 -0.77 -2.67 17.99
CA LYS A 105 -0.79 -1.55 17.04
C LYS A 105 -1.61 -0.36 17.53
N TYR A 106 -2.79 -0.60 18.08
CA TYR A 106 -3.73 0.47 18.44
C TYR A 106 -4.25 0.40 19.89
N PRO A 107 -3.38 0.23 20.90
CA PRO A 107 -3.80 0.02 22.29
C PRO A 107 -4.61 1.20 22.87
N SER A 108 -4.41 2.41 22.35
CA SER A 108 -5.14 3.63 22.76
C SER A 108 -6.48 3.82 22.03
N ALA A 109 -6.71 3.14 20.90
CA ALA A 109 -8.01 3.07 20.25
C ALA A 109 -8.89 1.96 20.85
N THR A 110 -8.27 0.98 21.51
CA THR A 110 -8.90 -0.11 22.26
C THR A 110 -8.94 0.20 23.75
N ASN A 111 -9.87 1.06 24.17
CA ASN A 111 -10.24 1.14 25.58
C ASN A 111 -10.74 -0.25 26.04
N GLN A 112 -10.56 -0.61 27.32
CA GLN A 112 -10.94 -1.93 27.86
C GLN A 112 -12.41 -2.31 27.59
N HIS A 113 -13.28 -1.31 27.37
CA HIS A 113 -14.69 -1.46 27.03
C HIS A 113 -14.98 -1.73 25.53
N ASN A 114 -13.97 -1.69 24.66
CA ASN A 114 -14.12 -1.87 23.21
C ASN A 114 -13.27 -3.03 22.64
N ILE A 115 -12.72 -3.88 23.51
CA ILE A 115 -12.02 -5.10 23.10
C ILE A 115 -13.04 -6.06 22.48
N LYS A 116 -12.79 -6.48 21.24
CA LYS A 116 -13.59 -7.42 20.48
C LYS A 116 -13.09 -8.85 20.68
N ASN A 117 -14.01 -9.80 20.73
CA ASN A 117 -13.69 -11.21 20.76
C ASN A 117 -13.22 -11.66 19.36
N CYS A 118 -11.91 -11.88 19.21
CA CYS A 118 -11.30 -12.27 17.94
C CYS A 118 -11.82 -13.59 17.37
N THR A 119 -12.13 -14.56 18.23
CA THR A 119 -12.72 -15.83 17.80
C THR A 119 -14.13 -15.60 17.25
N ALA A 120 -14.96 -14.85 17.96
CA ALA A 120 -16.32 -14.54 17.51
C ALA A 120 -16.33 -13.72 16.20
N LEU A 121 -15.38 -12.79 16.04
CA LEU A 121 -15.20 -12.06 14.79
C LEU A 121 -14.87 -13.00 13.63
N TYR A 122 -13.90 -13.91 13.83
CA TYR A 122 -13.56 -14.89 12.82
C TYR A 122 -14.75 -15.81 12.50
N GLU A 123 -15.46 -16.33 13.50
CA GLU A 123 -16.61 -17.21 13.31
C GLU A 123 -17.74 -16.51 12.56
N THR A 124 -17.97 -15.22 12.84
CA THR A 124 -18.95 -14.40 12.12
C THR A 124 -18.55 -14.23 10.66
N PHE A 125 -17.27 -13.91 10.39
CA PHE A 125 -16.74 -13.84 9.03
C PHE A 125 -16.81 -15.20 8.31
N GLU A 126 -16.42 -16.29 8.99
CA GLU A 126 -16.43 -17.63 8.45
C GLU A 126 -17.84 -18.05 8.07
N SER A 127 -18.82 -17.81 8.94
CA SER A 127 -20.23 -18.10 8.67
C SER A 127 -20.78 -17.34 7.45
N ALA A 128 -20.20 -16.18 7.12
CA ALA A 128 -20.60 -15.39 5.97
C ALA A 128 -20.21 -16.07 4.65
N VAL A 129 -19.16 -16.89 4.62
CA VAL A 129 -18.52 -17.38 3.40
C VAL A 129 -18.50 -18.91 3.29
N ARG A 130 -18.25 -19.60 4.40
CA ARG A 130 -18.01 -21.05 4.43
C ARG A 130 -19.25 -21.82 4.02
N TYR A 131 -19.07 -22.86 3.20
CA TYR A 131 -20.14 -23.68 2.62
C TYR A 131 -21.16 -22.90 1.76
N LYS A 132 -20.80 -21.70 1.26
CA LYS A 132 -21.66 -20.92 0.35
C LYS A 132 -21.05 -20.83 -1.04
N SER A 133 -21.90 -20.60 -2.04
CA SER A 133 -21.45 -20.32 -3.41
C SER A 133 -20.61 -19.04 -3.48
N HIS A 134 -19.45 -19.13 -4.16
CA HIS A 134 -18.59 -17.98 -4.40
C HIS A 134 -19.21 -16.89 -5.30
N CYS A 135 -20.34 -17.18 -5.99
CA CYS A 135 -21.02 -16.26 -6.93
C CYS A 135 -22.38 -15.73 -6.44
N ASN A 136 -22.70 -15.86 -5.15
CA ASN A 136 -23.92 -15.33 -4.57
C ASN A 136 -23.64 -14.39 -3.38
N MET A 137 -22.57 -13.61 -3.49
CA MET A 137 -22.11 -12.72 -2.42
C MET A 137 -22.59 -11.29 -2.67
N ASN A 138 -23.02 -10.60 -1.62
CA ASN A 138 -23.42 -9.19 -1.65
C ASN A 138 -22.94 -8.47 -0.39
N MET A 139 -23.01 -7.14 -0.36
CA MET A 139 -22.56 -6.36 0.81
C MET A 139 -23.21 -6.82 2.12
N SER A 140 -24.52 -7.11 2.13
CA SER A 140 -25.22 -7.59 3.33
C SER A 140 -24.70 -8.93 3.87
N THR A 141 -23.98 -9.71 3.07
CA THR A 141 -23.40 -10.99 3.50
C THR A 141 -22.43 -10.82 4.66
N TYR A 142 -21.73 -9.68 4.75
CA TYR A 142 -20.75 -9.42 5.80
C TYR A 142 -21.24 -8.42 6.86
N LYS A 143 -22.53 -8.05 6.85
CA LYS A 143 -23.06 -7.00 7.73
C LYS A 143 -22.73 -7.26 9.21
N ASP A 144 -23.03 -8.46 9.69
CA ASP A 144 -22.84 -8.82 11.10
C ASP A 144 -21.36 -8.77 11.51
N TYR A 145 -20.45 -9.13 10.59
CA TYR A 145 -19.00 -9.02 10.82
C TYR A 145 -18.57 -7.56 11.00
N PHE A 146 -19.02 -6.65 10.12
CA PHE A 146 -18.69 -5.24 10.22
C PHE A 146 -19.33 -4.56 11.43
N ASP A 147 -20.59 -4.89 11.74
CA ASP A 147 -21.27 -4.38 12.93
C ASP A 147 -20.51 -4.79 14.20
N LEU A 148 -20.06 -6.04 14.29
CA LEU A 148 -19.29 -6.53 15.43
C LEU A 148 -17.90 -5.86 15.51
N ALA A 149 -17.20 -5.76 14.38
CA ALA A 149 -15.83 -5.25 14.33
C ALA A 149 -15.73 -3.74 14.57
N LEU A 150 -16.69 -2.96 14.05
CA LEU A 150 -16.61 -1.50 13.98
C LEU A 150 -17.69 -0.79 14.81
N ALA A 151 -18.44 -1.51 15.65
CA ALA A 151 -19.38 -0.90 16.58
C ALA A 151 -18.70 0.18 17.45
N GLY A 152 -19.25 1.39 17.41
CA GLY A 152 -18.81 2.55 18.19
C GLY A 152 -17.56 3.25 17.66
N VAL A 153 -17.08 2.92 16.46
CA VAL A 153 -15.89 3.54 15.87
C VAL A 153 -16.25 4.81 15.12
N HIS A 154 -15.46 5.88 15.31
CA HIS A 154 -15.49 7.07 14.45
C HIS A 154 -14.06 7.52 14.17
N VAL A 155 -13.81 7.98 12.95
CA VAL A 155 -12.48 8.42 12.49
C VAL A 155 -12.55 9.92 12.19
N ILE A 156 -12.14 10.73 13.16
CA ILE A 156 -12.29 12.18 13.12
C ILE A 156 -10.99 12.83 12.65
N ASN A 157 -11.07 13.69 11.63
CA ASN A 157 -9.97 14.50 11.07
C ASN A 157 -8.75 13.72 10.53
N ARG A 158 -8.87 12.39 10.42
CA ARG A 158 -7.73 11.49 10.14
C ARG A 158 -8.05 10.42 9.10
N ALA A 159 -9.27 10.36 8.57
CA ALA A 159 -9.65 9.37 7.59
C ALA A 159 -8.94 9.65 6.25
N MET A 160 -8.27 8.63 5.71
CA MET A 160 -7.51 8.72 4.47
C MET A 160 -7.97 7.64 3.49
N PHE A 161 -8.44 8.10 2.34
CA PHE A 161 -8.84 7.31 1.19
C PHE A 161 -7.74 7.38 0.13
N TRP A 162 -7.79 6.46 -0.83
CA TRP A 162 -6.76 6.41 -1.87
C TRP A 162 -7.27 5.75 -3.14
N SER A 163 -6.66 6.09 -4.28
CA SER A 163 -6.96 5.45 -5.56
C SER A 163 -5.69 5.36 -6.40
N GLY A 164 -5.21 4.13 -6.62
CA GLY A 164 -3.99 3.88 -7.38
C GLY A 164 -2.69 4.25 -6.66
N THR A 165 -2.74 4.45 -5.34
CA THR A 165 -1.64 4.99 -4.51
C THR A 165 -1.37 4.17 -3.24
N TYR A 166 -1.76 2.88 -3.21
CA TYR A 166 -1.68 2.00 -2.03
C TYR A 166 -0.38 2.15 -1.23
N ALA A 167 0.78 1.97 -1.88
CA ALA A 167 2.07 1.92 -1.19
C ALA A 167 2.42 3.24 -0.50
N VAL A 168 2.30 4.37 -1.22
CA VAL A 168 2.61 5.69 -0.66
C VAL A 168 1.61 6.09 0.41
N THR A 169 0.32 5.78 0.23
CA THR A 169 -0.71 6.03 1.23
C THR A 169 -0.44 5.29 2.53
N HIS A 170 -0.12 4.00 2.48
CA HIS A 170 0.14 3.20 3.68
C HIS A 170 1.47 3.57 4.36
N ALA A 171 2.47 4.00 3.59
CA ALA A 171 3.68 4.57 4.16
C ALA A 171 3.40 5.89 4.90
N TYR A 172 2.55 6.75 4.33
CA TYR A 172 2.22 8.06 4.91
C TYR A 172 1.25 7.96 6.10
N SER A 173 0.28 7.04 6.04
CA SER A 173 -0.65 6.78 7.15
C SER A 173 0.09 6.36 8.41
N GLY A 174 1.27 5.72 8.24
CA GLY A 174 2.15 5.33 9.32
C GLY A 174 1.55 4.24 10.17
N SER A 175 0.82 3.29 9.56
CA SER A 175 0.02 2.28 10.29
C SER A 175 -0.89 2.95 11.32
N GLY A 176 -1.77 3.83 10.84
CA GLY A 176 -2.75 4.52 11.68
C GLY A 176 -2.20 5.56 12.67
N LEU A 177 -0.88 5.84 12.69
CA LEU A 177 -0.28 6.85 13.57
C LEU A 177 -0.57 8.28 13.10
N ASN A 178 -0.53 8.53 11.79
CA ASN A 178 -0.81 9.86 11.23
C ASN A 178 -2.26 9.93 10.77
N TYR A 179 -2.63 9.00 9.90
CA TYR A 179 -3.95 8.89 9.28
C TYR A 179 -4.43 7.45 9.36
N ILE A 180 -5.73 7.25 9.38
CA ILE A 180 -6.36 5.92 9.37
C ILE A 180 -6.84 5.66 7.95
N THR A 181 -6.33 4.62 7.29
CA THR A 181 -6.94 4.10 6.06
C THR A 181 -7.99 3.04 6.37
N LEU A 182 -8.70 2.55 5.35
CA LEU A 182 -9.61 1.42 5.51
C LEU A 182 -8.89 0.22 6.12
N GLU A 183 -7.69 -0.09 5.63
CA GLU A 183 -6.85 -1.21 6.04
C GLU A 183 -6.34 -1.09 7.49
N ASP A 184 -6.34 0.13 8.04
CA ASP A 184 -6.03 0.43 9.44
C ASP A 184 -7.25 0.27 10.38
N THR A 185 -8.42 -0.18 9.88
CA THR A 185 -9.57 -0.55 10.71
C THR A 185 -9.55 -2.03 11.06
N LEU A 186 -10.03 -2.42 12.26
CA LEU A 186 -9.99 -3.82 12.71
C LEU A 186 -10.58 -4.80 11.67
N ALA A 187 -11.74 -4.47 11.10
CA ALA A 187 -12.44 -5.32 10.14
C ALA A 187 -11.60 -5.62 8.89
N ALA A 188 -10.93 -4.60 8.34
CA ALA A 188 -10.11 -4.75 7.14
C ALA A 188 -8.71 -5.30 7.48
N ALA A 189 -8.11 -4.86 8.58
CA ALA A 189 -6.78 -5.29 9.03
C ALA A 189 -6.71 -6.82 9.15
N MET A 190 -7.75 -7.46 9.70
CA MET A 190 -7.84 -8.91 9.82
C MET A 190 -7.71 -9.65 8.48
N VAL A 191 -8.18 -9.05 7.37
CA VAL A 191 -8.25 -9.71 6.06
C VAL A 191 -7.40 -9.06 4.95
N ASN A 192 -6.69 -7.96 5.24
CA ASN A 192 -5.91 -7.22 4.25
C ASN A 192 -4.86 -8.12 3.55
N GLY A 193 -4.91 -8.20 2.22
CA GLY A 193 -4.03 -9.07 1.43
C GLY A 193 -4.33 -10.57 1.51
N LEU A 194 -5.44 -10.98 2.13
CA LEU A 194 -5.92 -12.37 2.11
C LEU A 194 -6.85 -12.59 0.92
N VAL A 195 -7.01 -13.86 0.54
CA VAL A 195 -7.98 -14.31 -0.47
C VAL A 195 -8.90 -15.33 0.19
N TRP A 196 -10.20 -15.29 -0.12
CA TRP A 196 -11.18 -16.24 0.40
C TRP A 196 -12.37 -16.40 -0.54
N CYS A 197 -12.92 -17.61 -0.57
CA CYS A 197 -14.20 -17.90 -1.19
C CYS A 197 -14.76 -19.22 -0.68
N GLY A 198 -16.09 -19.28 -0.58
CA GLY A 198 -16.80 -20.48 -0.17
C GLY A 198 -16.91 -21.50 -1.29
N ASN A 199 -17.09 -22.76 -0.90
CA ASN A 199 -17.47 -23.82 -1.83
C ASN A 199 -18.43 -24.80 -1.14
N GLU A 200 -19.66 -24.87 -1.65
CA GLU A 200 -20.73 -25.73 -1.15
C GLU A 200 -20.37 -27.22 -1.19
N ASN A 201 -19.49 -27.61 -2.12
CA ASN A 201 -19.13 -29.00 -2.39
C ASN A 201 -17.76 -29.41 -1.82
N HIS A 202 -17.00 -28.45 -1.29
CA HIS A 202 -15.70 -28.73 -0.67
C HIS A 202 -15.90 -29.20 0.78
N THR A 203 -15.15 -30.21 1.21
CA THR A 203 -15.28 -30.83 2.55
C THR A 203 -15.06 -29.83 3.69
N GLU A 204 -14.13 -28.89 3.49
CA GLU A 204 -13.82 -27.82 4.45
C GLU A 204 -14.68 -26.55 4.27
N GLY A 205 -15.52 -26.50 3.23
CA GLY A 205 -16.44 -25.37 2.96
C GLY A 205 -15.81 -24.14 2.32
N PHE A 206 -14.48 -24.11 2.14
CA PHE A 206 -13.75 -23.11 1.38
C PHE A 206 -13.18 -23.70 0.09
N ASP A 207 -13.02 -22.88 -0.95
CA ASP A 207 -12.23 -23.27 -2.11
C ASP A 207 -10.78 -22.82 -1.91
N PHE A 208 -9.88 -23.77 -1.67
CA PHE A 208 -8.46 -23.50 -1.50
C PHE A 208 -7.69 -23.57 -2.83
N ASN A 209 -8.32 -23.97 -3.94
CA ASN A 209 -7.64 -24.08 -5.23
C ASN A 209 -7.77 -22.78 -6.05
N SER A 210 -8.96 -22.18 -6.08
CA SER A 210 -9.24 -21.00 -6.90
C SER A 210 -10.43 -20.19 -6.38
N CYS A 211 -10.28 -18.86 -6.32
CA CYS A 211 -11.36 -17.91 -6.06
C CYS A 211 -11.56 -16.98 -7.27
N PRO A 212 -12.31 -17.43 -8.29
CA PRO A 212 -12.45 -16.67 -9.51
C PRO A 212 -13.41 -15.47 -9.34
N ASN A 213 -13.10 -14.36 -10.00
CA ASN A 213 -13.85 -13.10 -10.00
C ASN A 213 -14.74 -12.95 -11.26
N ASN A 214 -15.26 -14.05 -11.78
CA ASN A 214 -16.04 -14.10 -13.03
C ASN A 214 -17.54 -14.35 -12.79
N CYS A 215 -18.05 -13.94 -11.62
CA CYS A 215 -19.43 -14.13 -11.25
C CYS A 215 -20.35 -13.13 -11.94
N LYS A 216 -21.55 -13.58 -12.34
CA LYS A 216 -22.59 -12.72 -12.89
C LYS A 216 -22.96 -11.60 -11.89
N ASP A 217 -23.22 -10.41 -12.41
CA ASP A 217 -23.65 -9.23 -11.64
C ASP A 217 -22.63 -8.78 -10.57
N ASN A 218 -21.36 -9.15 -10.76
CA ASN A 218 -20.25 -8.87 -9.85
C ASN A 218 -20.43 -9.40 -8.41
N ARG A 219 -21.11 -10.54 -8.24
CA ARG A 219 -21.47 -11.08 -6.92
C ARG A 219 -20.44 -12.04 -6.32
N TRP A 220 -19.16 -11.65 -6.29
CA TRP A 220 -18.09 -12.44 -5.68
C TRP A 220 -17.66 -11.89 -4.30
N ALA A 221 -17.02 -12.74 -3.50
CA ALA A 221 -16.73 -12.51 -2.08
C ALA A 221 -15.92 -11.24 -1.81
N ASP A 222 -14.85 -11.02 -2.57
CA ASP A 222 -13.93 -9.88 -2.44
C ASP A 222 -14.63 -8.53 -2.70
N LEU A 223 -15.35 -8.38 -3.82
CA LEU A 223 -16.07 -7.13 -4.11
C LEU A 223 -17.19 -6.88 -3.09
N ALA A 224 -17.92 -7.92 -2.69
CA ALA A 224 -18.96 -7.80 -1.68
C ALA A 224 -18.38 -7.31 -0.33
N PHE A 225 -17.23 -7.84 0.07
CA PHE A 225 -16.56 -7.45 1.31
C PHE A 225 -16.02 -6.03 1.22
N TRP A 226 -15.16 -5.73 0.24
CA TRP A 226 -14.53 -4.41 0.13
C TRP A 226 -15.53 -3.31 -0.20
N GLY A 227 -16.62 -3.61 -0.92
CA GLY A 227 -17.71 -2.65 -1.14
C GLY A 227 -18.40 -2.26 0.16
N LEU A 228 -18.70 -3.23 1.04
CA LEU A 228 -19.22 -2.93 2.37
C LEU A 228 -18.16 -2.23 3.23
N ALA A 229 -16.91 -2.68 3.18
CA ALA A 229 -15.81 -2.11 3.94
C ALA A 229 -15.60 -0.62 3.63
N SER A 230 -15.49 -0.27 2.36
CA SER A 230 -15.39 1.10 1.85
C SER A 230 -16.60 1.93 2.26
N LYS A 231 -17.82 1.41 2.05
CA LYS A 231 -19.05 2.08 2.47
C LYS A 231 -19.07 2.38 3.96
N THR A 232 -18.78 1.38 4.79
CA THR A 232 -18.78 1.52 6.24
C THR A 232 -17.70 2.50 6.69
N PHE A 233 -16.48 2.41 6.16
CA PHE A 233 -15.41 3.33 6.50
C PHE A 233 -15.74 4.79 6.18
N ALA A 234 -16.38 5.06 5.02
CA ALA A 234 -16.88 6.39 4.68
C ALA A 234 -17.95 6.90 5.66
N GLN A 235 -18.79 6.01 6.22
CA GLN A 235 -19.79 6.37 7.23
C GLN A 235 -19.19 6.64 8.61
N LEU A 236 -18.03 6.04 8.92
CA LEU A 236 -17.32 6.27 10.19
C LEU A 236 -16.45 7.53 10.16
N ALA A 237 -16.09 8.03 8.96
CA ALA A 237 -15.28 9.21 8.77
C ALA A 237 -16.04 10.51 9.11
N ALA A 238 -15.37 11.43 9.79
CA ALA A 238 -15.92 12.72 10.19
C ALA A 238 -14.86 13.83 10.22
N GLY A 239 -15.31 15.08 10.16
CA GLY A 239 -14.43 16.25 10.09
C GLY A 239 -13.70 16.33 8.75
N GLU A 240 -12.42 16.66 8.79
CA GLU A 240 -11.58 16.71 7.59
C GLU A 240 -11.10 15.32 7.17
N ILE A 241 -11.25 15.00 5.89
CA ILE A 241 -10.79 13.73 5.32
C ILE A 241 -9.84 14.00 4.16
N PHE A 242 -9.03 13.00 3.85
CA PHE A 242 -7.97 13.09 2.85
C PHE A 242 -8.16 12.00 1.79
N VAL A 243 -7.89 12.31 0.53
CA VAL A 243 -7.83 11.31 -0.54
C VAL A 243 -6.54 11.48 -1.33
N ILE A 244 -5.72 10.43 -1.41
CA ILE A 244 -4.48 10.44 -2.20
C ILE A 244 -4.75 9.84 -3.57
N LEU A 245 -4.50 10.61 -4.63
CA LEU A 245 -4.77 10.25 -6.02
C LEU A 245 -3.48 10.23 -6.84
N ASN A 246 -3.45 9.42 -7.89
CA ASN A 246 -2.31 9.34 -8.80
C ASN A 246 -2.55 10.20 -10.05
N GLY A 247 -1.86 11.34 -10.17
CA GLY A 247 -1.87 12.23 -11.34
C GLY A 247 -0.86 11.84 -12.42
N SER A 248 -0.04 10.80 -12.21
CA SER A 248 0.94 10.28 -13.17
C SER A 248 0.43 9.07 -13.95
N GLN A 249 1.07 8.79 -15.09
CA GLN A 249 0.66 7.74 -16.01
C GLN A 249 1.00 6.32 -15.51
N LEU A 250 0.08 5.70 -14.75
CA LEU A 250 0.03 4.23 -14.65
C LEU A 250 -1.13 3.69 -15.51
N HIS A 251 -0.80 3.07 -16.64
CA HIS A 251 -1.74 2.39 -17.55
C HIS A 251 -2.83 3.27 -18.19
N GLY A 252 -2.59 4.58 -18.37
CA GLY A 252 -3.54 5.48 -19.03
C GLY A 252 -4.83 5.72 -18.23
N ARG A 253 -4.79 5.48 -16.92
CA ARG A 253 -5.92 5.72 -16.01
C ARG A 253 -5.91 7.16 -15.52
N SER A 254 -7.08 7.76 -15.42
CA SER A 254 -7.27 9.05 -14.75
C SER A 254 -7.11 8.90 -13.23
N ALA A 255 -6.66 9.96 -12.58
CA ALA A 255 -6.51 10.13 -11.14
C ALA A 255 -7.82 9.87 -10.40
N PHE A 256 -8.93 10.44 -10.89
CA PHE A 256 -10.28 10.11 -10.45
C PHE A 256 -10.99 9.23 -11.48
N ARG A 257 -11.62 8.15 -11.01
CA ARG A 257 -12.42 7.25 -11.84
C ARG A 257 -13.81 7.11 -11.25
N ASN A 258 -14.82 7.35 -12.09
CA ASN A 258 -16.23 7.23 -11.72
C ASN A 258 -16.68 5.80 -11.36
N ASN A 259 -15.85 4.79 -11.65
CA ASN A 259 -16.06 3.37 -11.35
C ASN A 259 -14.99 2.82 -10.38
N SER A 260 -14.51 3.66 -9.47
CA SER A 260 -13.61 3.28 -8.38
C SER A 260 -14.38 3.01 -7.10
N TYR A 261 -13.79 2.29 -6.15
CA TYR A 261 -14.38 2.15 -4.81
C TYR A 261 -14.67 3.52 -4.17
N PHE A 262 -13.77 4.48 -4.35
CA PHE A 262 -13.96 5.84 -3.87
C PHE A 262 -15.21 6.51 -4.45
N SER A 263 -15.46 6.34 -5.74
CA SER A 263 -16.65 6.89 -6.40
C SER A 263 -17.94 6.11 -6.06
N ASP A 264 -17.89 4.77 -6.07
CA ASP A 264 -19.08 3.92 -5.99
C ASP A 264 -19.55 3.68 -4.55
N PHE A 265 -18.64 3.60 -3.59
CA PHE A 265 -18.94 3.18 -2.23
C PHE A 265 -18.57 4.21 -1.16
N GLU A 266 -17.59 5.09 -1.40
CA GLU A 266 -17.08 5.97 -0.34
C GLU A 266 -17.70 7.36 -0.42
N LEU A 267 -17.47 8.09 -1.52
CA LEU A 267 -17.96 9.45 -1.73
C LEU A 267 -19.47 9.61 -1.51
N PRO A 268 -20.35 8.71 -1.98
CA PRO A 268 -21.79 8.82 -1.76
C PRO A 268 -22.23 8.56 -0.31
N ASN A 269 -21.37 7.96 0.52
CA ASN A 269 -21.70 7.50 1.87
C ASN A 269 -21.10 8.38 2.98
N PHE A 270 -20.38 9.44 2.64
CA PHE A 270 -19.98 10.45 3.62
C PHE A 270 -21.18 11.11 4.28
N ARG A 271 -21.14 11.23 5.61
CA ARG A 271 -22.21 11.87 6.38
C ARG A 271 -22.19 13.38 6.13
N ARG A 272 -23.29 13.92 5.63
CA ARG A 272 -23.45 15.36 5.34
C ARG A 272 -23.91 16.19 6.56
N HIS A 273 -24.55 15.53 7.53
CA HIS A 273 -25.19 16.18 8.68
C HIS A 273 -24.94 15.41 9.97
N GLY A 274 -25.21 16.07 11.10
CA GLY A 274 -25.02 15.54 12.44
C GLY A 274 -23.62 15.79 12.99
N GLU A 275 -23.38 15.28 14.20
CA GLU A 275 -22.14 15.44 14.95
C GLU A 275 -20.92 14.85 14.21
N TYR A 276 -21.10 13.68 13.60
CA TYR A 276 -20.05 12.96 12.85
C TYR A 276 -20.16 13.21 11.34
N ARG A 277 -20.34 14.47 10.92
CA ARG A 277 -20.35 14.83 9.49
C ARG A 277 -18.94 15.04 8.95
N VAL A 278 -18.75 14.80 7.66
CA VAL A 278 -17.56 15.28 6.94
C VAL A 278 -17.72 16.78 6.66
N THR A 279 -16.68 17.55 6.95
CA THR A 279 -16.65 19.01 6.75
C THR A 279 -15.92 19.37 5.46
N LYS A 280 -14.80 18.71 5.20
CA LYS A 280 -13.88 19.05 4.11
C LYS A 280 -13.18 17.81 3.57
N ILE A 281 -13.05 17.76 2.25
CA ILE A 281 -12.32 16.73 1.52
C ILE A 281 -11.06 17.35 0.91
N ASN A 282 -9.90 16.88 1.36
CA ASN A 282 -8.59 17.30 0.86
C ASN A 282 -8.05 16.27 -0.15
N ALA A 283 -8.03 16.60 -1.43
CA ALA A 283 -7.40 15.79 -2.47
C ALA A 283 -5.90 16.09 -2.55
N LEU A 284 -5.08 15.06 -2.38
CA LEU A 284 -3.63 15.11 -2.49
C LEU A 284 -3.23 14.36 -3.76
N VAL A 285 -2.86 15.10 -4.81
CA VAL A 285 -2.59 14.54 -6.13
C VAL A 285 -1.08 14.36 -6.27
N LEU A 286 -0.65 13.12 -6.47
CA LEU A 286 0.75 12.77 -6.58
C LEU A 286 1.16 12.55 -8.01
N HIS A 287 2.28 13.13 -8.38
CA HIS A 287 2.98 12.83 -9.62
C HIS A 287 4.24 12.03 -9.28
N SER A 288 4.28 10.78 -9.74
CA SER A 288 5.47 9.94 -9.58
C SER A 288 6.71 10.63 -10.19
N PRO A 289 7.85 10.65 -9.50
CA PRO A 289 9.11 11.15 -10.04
C PRO A 289 9.48 10.51 -11.39
N ASP A 290 10.06 11.31 -12.28
CA ASP A 290 10.40 10.96 -13.67
C ASP A 290 9.26 10.39 -14.54
N GLU A 291 8.02 10.34 -14.04
CA GLU A 291 6.85 9.95 -14.84
C GLU A 291 6.15 11.15 -15.47
N LYS A 292 5.39 10.88 -16.53
CA LYS A 292 4.58 11.89 -17.21
C LYS A 292 3.39 12.28 -16.33
N VAL A 293 3.29 13.57 -16.06
CA VAL A 293 2.10 14.22 -15.47
C VAL A 293 0.93 14.15 -16.45
N MET A 294 -0.19 13.58 -16.01
CA MET A 294 -1.39 13.42 -16.82
C MET A 294 -2.48 14.43 -16.50
N GLU A 295 -2.67 14.76 -15.23
CA GLU A 295 -3.62 15.78 -14.80
C GLU A 295 -3.23 16.33 -13.43
N ARG A 296 -3.46 17.64 -13.26
CA ARG A 296 -3.26 18.38 -12.02
C ARG A 296 -4.58 18.74 -11.36
N CYS A 297 -4.53 19.21 -10.12
CA CYS A 297 -5.68 19.81 -9.45
C CYS A 297 -6.45 20.78 -10.37
N GLY A 298 -7.76 20.58 -10.50
CA GLY A 298 -8.65 21.39 -11.35
C GLY A 298 -8.71 20.99 -12.82
N GLU A 299 -7.99 19.94 -13.24
CA GLU A 299 -8.00 19.44 -14.62
C GLU A 299 -8.84 18.16 -14.77
N LYS A 300 -9.42 17.96 -15.95
CA LYS A 300 -9.99 16.67 -16.42
C LYS A 300 -10.85 15.95 -15.35
N SER A 301 -10.38 14.79 -14.86
CA SER A 301 -11.14 13.98 -13.90
C SER A 301 -11.13 14.57 -12.50
N LEU A 302 -10.08 15.32 -12.16
CA LEU A 302 -9.98 16.04 -10.89
C LEU A 302 -10.94 17.24 -10.83
N ARG A 303 -11.27 17.84 -11.99
CA ARG A 303 -12.35 18.82 -12.07
C ARG A 303 -13.72 18.19 -11.83
N LEU A 304 -13.97 17.03 -12.45
CA LEU A 304 -15.19 16.27 -12.20
C LEU A 304 -15.32 15.87 -10.72
N LEU A 305 -14.22 15.48 -10.08
CA LEU A 305 -14.19 15.17 -8.65
C LEU A 305 -14.56 16.40 -7.80
N GLU A 306 -13.95 17.55 -8.07
CA GLU A 306 -14.27 18.82 -7.41
C GLU A 306 -15.76 19.15 -7.54
N ASP A 307 -16.32 19.06 -8.75
CA ASP A 307 -17.73 19.32 -9.00
C ASP A 307 -18.61 18.32 -8.23
N LEU A 308 -18.28 17.03 -8.19
CA LEU A 308 -19.02 16.03 -7.43
C LEU A 308 -19.00 16.29 -5.93
N ILE A 309 -17.85 16.65 -5.37
CA ILE A 309 -17.69 16.93 -3.93
C ILE A 309 -18.48 18.18 -3.54
N THR A 310 -18.29 19.27 -4.27
CA THR A 310 -18.92 20.57 -3.99
C THR A 310 -20.44 20.51 -4.19
N ASN A 311 -20.93 19.82 -5.24
CA ASN A 311 -22.36 19.60 -5.45
C ASN A 311 -23.01 18.75 -4.35
N ASN A 312 -22.23 17.93 -3.62
CA ASN A 312 -22.70 17.20 -2.45
C ASN A 312 -22.61 17.99 -1.14
N GLY A 313 -22.22 19.27 -1.20
CA GLY A 313 -22.22 20.20 -0.08
C GLY A 313 -21.00 20.09 0.84
N PHE A 314 -19.92 19.46 0.38
CA PHE A 314 -18.65 19.39 1.11
C PHE A 314 -17.70 20.50 0.67
N GLU A 315 -16.89 21.01 1.59
CA GLU A 315 -15.75 21.83 1.22
C GLU A 315 -14.69 20.98 0.50
N TYR A 316 -14.05 21.54 -0.51
CA TYR A 316 -13.02 20.87 -1.29
C TYR A 316 -11.72 21.68 -1.27
N ALA A 317 -10.61 20.98 -1.11
CA ALA A 317 -9.28 21.52 -1.36
C ALA A 317 -8.46 20.49 -2.14
N CYS A 318 -7.60 20.97 -3.04
CA CYS A 318 -6.72 20.11 -3.82
C CYS A 318 -5.28 20.63 -3.75
N LYS A 319 -4.32 19.73 -3.56
CA LYS A 319 -2.89 20.04 -3.53
C LYS A 319 -2.13 19.04 -4.38
N ASP A 320 -1.45 19.53 -5.42
CA ASP A 320 -0.46 18.77 -6.16
C ASP A 320 0.80 18.61 -5.32
N ASP A 321 1.38 17.41 -5.35
CA ASP A 321 2.72 17.07 -4.85
C ASP A 321 3.05 17.63 -3.44
N PRO A 322 2.26 17.30 -2.39
CA PRO A 322 2.62 17.66 -1.03
C PRO A 322 4.03 17.18 -0.69
N GLU A 323 4.83 18.06 -0.08
CA GLU A 323 6.28 17.85 0.11
C GLU A 323 6.56 16.55 0.86
N GLU A 324 5.77 16.26 1.89
CA GLU A 324 5.88 15.07 2.73
C GLU A 324 5.67 13.78 1.91
N LEU A 325 4.71 13.78 1.00
CA LEU A 325 4.42 12.64 0.14
C LEU A 325 5.48 12.47 -0.96
N ILE A 326 6.00 13.58 -1.50
CA ILE A 326 7.11 13.51 -2.45
C ILE A 326 8.36 12.93 -1.78
N LEU A 327 8.67 13.34 -0.54
CA LEU A 327 9.79 12.78 0.21
C LEU A 327 9.65 11.27 0.41
N ILE A 328 8.44 10.77 0.68
CA ILE A 328 8.18 9.32 0.76
C ILE A 328 8.42 8.64 -0.59
N MET A 329 7.91 9.20 -1.70
CA MET A 329 8.12 8.63 -3.04
C MET A 329 9.60 8.59 -3.43
N CYS A 330 10.37 9.59 -3.00
CA CYS A 330 11.81 9.67 -3.25
C CYS A 330 12.65 8.60 -2.53
N GLY A 331 12.10 7.92 -1.51
CA GLY A 331 12.82 6.86 -0.81
C GLY A 331 13.31 5.73 -1.73
N ASN A 332 12.57 5.44 -2.80
CA ASN A 332 12.92 4.41 -3.79
C ASN A 332 13.39 4.97 -5.14
N GLN A 333 13.37 6.30 -5.32
CA GLN A 333 13.65 6.99 -6.59
C GLN A 333 14.56 8.22 -6.36
N TRP A 334 15.58 8.08 -5.53
CA TRP A 334 16.43 9.19 -5.07
C TRP A 334 17.19 9.91 -6.20
N GLU A 335 17.46 9.24 -7.32
CA GLU A 335 18.13 9.82 -8.48
C GLU A 335 17.24 10.75 -9.31
N ALA A 336 15.91 10.57 -9.20
CA ALA A 336 14.94 11.30 -9.99
C ALA A 336 15.08 12.80 -9.79
N ARG A 337 14.83 13.58 -10.85
CA ARG A 337 15.07 15.03 -10.81
C ARG A 337 14.30 15.71 -9.69
N GLU A 338 13.06 15.28 -9.46
CA GLU A 338 12.20 15.78 -8.39
C GLU A 338 12.80 15.45 -7.02
N CYS A 339 13.54 14.35 -6.88
CA CYS A 339 14.08 13.85 -5.61
C CYS A 339 15.47 14.39 -5.23
N GLN A 340 16.07 15.22 -6.08
CA GLN A 340 17.38 15.82 -5.81
C GLN A 340 17.26 16.98 -4.80
N ILE A 341 17.19 16.65 -3.51
CA ILE A 341 17.01 17.56 -2.37
C ILE A 341 18.03 18.73 -2.42
N ALA A 342 19.30 18.43 -2.72
CA ALA A 342 20.33 19.47 -2.83
C ALA A 342 20.00 20.51 -3.92
N ARG A 343 19.40 20.12 -5.06
CA ARG A 343 18.96 21.07 -6.08
C ARG A 343 17.78 21.92 -5.61
N ARG A 344 16.85 21.36 -4.83
CA ARG A 344 15.72 22.11 -4.25
C ARG A 344 16.20 23.15 -3.23
N VAL A 345 17.06 22.73 -2.30
CA VAL A 345 17.66 23.62 -1.29
C VAL A 345 18.49 24.71 -1.96
N LEU A 346 19.29 24.36 -2.98
CA LEU A 346 20.02 25.36 -3.75
C LEU A 346 19.07 26.31 -4.48
N ARG A 347 18.02 25.85 -5.18
CA ARG A 347 17.05 26.76 -5.82
C ARG A 347 16.40 27.72 -4.83
N GLN A 348 15.87 27.21 -3.72
CA GLN A 348 15.26 28.04 -2.68
C GLN A 348 16.25 29.07 -2.14
N ALA A 349 17.51 28.68 -1.88
CA ALA A 349 18.57 29.58 -1.44
C ALA A 349 18.97 30.61 -2.52
N TRP A 350 18.92 30.24 -3.81
CA TRP A 350 19.18 31.16 -4.93
C TRP A 350 18.03 32.17 -5.11
N ASP A 351 16.78 31.74 -4.96
CA ASP A 351 15.59 32.60 -5.06
C ASP A 351 15.51 33.60 -3.88
N THR A 352 15.87 33.18 -2.66
CA THR A 352 15.99 34.13 -1.53
C THR A 352 17.11 35.15 -1.72
N LYS A 353 18.18 34.77 -2.42
CA LYS A 353 19.34 35.64 -2.66
C LYS A 353 19.12 36.64 -3.80
N LEU A 354 18.23 36.33 -4.74
CA LEU A 354 17.84 37.28 -5.80
C LEU A 354 16.92 38.40 -5.29
N TYR A 355 16.17 38.17 -4.21
CA TYR A 355 15.35 39.19 -3.55
C TYR A 355 16.07 39.93 -2.40
N GLY A 356 17.26 39.47 -1.99
CA GLY A 356 18.08 40.10 -0.95
C GLY A 356 19.33 40.77 -1.53
N THR A 357 19.20 42.06 -1.81
CA THR A 357 20.27 43.07 -1.96
C THR A 357 21.61 42.61 -2.58
N SER A 358 21.76 42.95 -3.86
CA SER A 358 23.02 43.04 -4.60
C SER A 358 24.15 43.67 -3.77
N ASN A 359 25.25 42.93 -3.59
CA ASN A 359 26.54 43.55 -3.27
C ASN A 359 27.67 42.92 -4.11
N SER A 360 28.46 43.76 -4.77
CA SER A 360 29.41 43.39 -5.84
C SER A 360 30.51 42.41 -5.41
N ASN A 361 30.78 42.29 -4.10
CA ASN A 361 31.76 41.37 -3.54
C ASN A 361 31.32 39.89 -3.54
N GLN A 362 30.05 39.58 -3.80
CA GLN A 362 29.59 38.18 -3.86
C GLN A 362 29.87 37.49 -5.19
N LYS A 363 30.08 38.24 -6.29
CA LYS A 363 30.34 37.65 -7.61
C LYS A 363 31.71 36.94 -7.65
N SER A 364 32.72 37.44 -6.95
CA SER A 364 34.06 36.80 -6.91
C SER A 364 34.09 35.50 -6.10
N LEU A 365 33.39 35.46 -4.96
CA LEU A 365 33.24 34.25 -4.13
C LEU A 365 32.44 33.14 -4.83
N SER A 366 31.44 33.51 -5.62
CA SER A 366 30.64 32.56 -6.41
C SER A 366 31.46 31.92 -7.51
N LEU A 367 32.31 32.70 -8.20
CA LEU A 367 33.25 32.21 -9.21
C LEU A 367 34.34 31.31 -8.60
N LEU A 368 34.87 31.66 -7.43
CA LEU A 368 35.86 30.84 -6.71
C LEU A 368 35.29 29.49 -6.27
N MET A 369 34.05 29.45 -5.79
CA MET A 369 33.37 28.19 -5.41
C MET A 369 33.10 27.30 -6.63
N ILE A 370 32.67 27.87 -7.75
CA ILE A 370 32.47 27.13 -9.01
C ILE A 370 33.81 26.57 -9.51
N PHE A 371 34.89 27.35 -9.44
CA PHE A 371 36.23 26.93 -9.82
C PHE A 371 36.75 25.81 -8.91
N TYR A 372 36.50 25.88 -7.60
CA TYR A 372 36.86 24.84 -6.63
C TYR A 372 36.09 23.54 -6.85
N PHE A 373 34.79 23.61 -7.16
CA PHE A 373 34.00 22.42 -7.55
C PHE A 373 34.47 21.80 -8.87
N PHE A 374 34.91 22.61 -9.83
CA PHE A 374 35.54 22.12 -11.07
C PHE A 374 36.88 21.43 -10.79
N LEU A 375 37.71 21.98 -9.90
CA LEU A 375 38.98 21.38 -9.49
C LEU A 375 38.78 20.07 -8.72
N ILE A 376 37.81 19.99 -7.81
CA ILE A 376 37.45 18.74 -7.13
C ILE A 376 37.00 17.69 -8.14
N LYS A 377 36.17 18.04 -9.13
CA LYS A 377 35.77 17.10 -10.18
C LYS A 377 36.96 16.61 -11.00
N ILE A 378 37.92 17.47 -11.33
CA ILE A 378 39.14 17.09 -12.07
C ILE A 378 40.01 16.15 -11.22
N VAL A 379 40.20 16.43 -9.93
CA VAL A 379 41.01 15.61 -9.03
C VAL A 379 40.34 14.25 -8.75
N VAL A 380 39.01 14.22 -8.58
CA VAL A 380 38.27 12.97 -8.34
C VAL A 380 38.17 12.12 -9.61
N PHE A 381 38.09 12.71 -10.81
CA PHE A 381 38.11 11.95 -12.06
C PHE A 381 39.50 11.44 -12.45
N ASN A 382 40.57 12.18 -12.13
CA ASN A 382 41.94 11.74 -12.42
C ASN A 382 42.46 10.67 -11.45
N ASN A 383 41.80 10.44 -10.31
CA ASN A 383 42.11 9.35 -9.37
C ASN A 383 41.32 8.06 -9.65
N LYS A 384 40.68 7.94 -10.82
CA LYS A 384 40.25 6.66 -11.39
C LYS A 384 41.21 6.24 -12.50
N VAL A 385 42.42 5.81 -12.11
CA VAL A 385 43.25 4.87 -12.87
C VAL A 385 43.71 3.79 -11.91
#